data_AF-A0A086AZF7-F1
#
_entry.id   AF-A0A086AZF7-F1
#
_cell.length_a   1.000
_cell.length_b   1.000
_cell.length_c   1.000
_cell.angle_alpha   90.00
_cell.angle_beta   90.00
_cell.angle_gamma   90.00
#
_symmetry.space_group_name_H-M   'P 1'
#
loop_
_entity.id
_entity.type
_entity.pdbx_description
1 polymer ?
#
loop_
_entity_poly.entity_id
_entity_poly.type
_entity_poly.pdbx_seq_one_letter_code
_entity_poly.pdbx_strand_id
1 'polypeptide(L)'
;MNLICSIFLTLYMVFRPLIPLMEYAVNYDYISTTLCINKSKPELHCNGKCYLSKELAKTNDSDSSPLNKTKNSGQKVLDICTLPEITGINKAESFLSVHFNFLYETAYSFLFLKHIFKPPVF
;
A
#
# COMPACT_ATOMS: atom_id res chain seq x y z
N MET A 1 40.10 -13.91 -8.03
CA MET A 1 39.35 -14.22 -6.79
C MET A 1 38.42 -13.08 -6.37
N ASN A 2 38.89 -11.83 -6.26
CA ASN A 2 38.07 -10.70 -5.77
C ASN A 2 36.80 -10.43 -6.60
N LEU A 3 36.89 -10.55 -7.93
CA LEU A 3 35.75 -10.35 -8.84
C LEU A 3 34.67 -11.45 -8.70
N ILE A 4 35.10 -12.69 -8.48
CA ILE A 4 34.20 -13.83 -8.25
C ILE A 4 33.45 -13.63 -6.93
N CYS A 5 34.14 -13.24 -5.86
CA CYS A 5 33.51 -12.94 -4.58
C CYS A 5 32.50 -11.78 -4.69
N SER A 6 32.81 -10.75 -5.45
CA SER A 6 31.91 -9.62 -5.69
C SER A 6 30.62 -10.05 -6.41
N ILE A 7 30.72 -10.93 -7.41
CA ILE A 7 29.55 -11.48 -8.12
C ILE A 7 28.66 -12.31 -7.17
N PHE A 8 29.25 -13.16 -6.32
CA PHE A 8 28.46 -13.94 -5.37
C PHE A 8 27.75 -13.07 -4.32
N LEU A 9 28.39 -11.98 -3.89
CA LEU A 9 27.79 -11.04 -2.93
C LEU A 9 26.61 -10.27 -3.54
N THR A 10 26.74 -9.78 -4.78
CA THR A 10 25.64 -9.08 -5.45
C THR A 10 24.49 -10.03 -5.75
N LEU A 11 24.79 -11.25 -6.19
CA LEU A 11 23.82 -12.29 -6.44
C LEU A 11 23.01 -12.63 -5.18
N TYR A 12 23.69 -12.81 -4.04
CA TYR A 12 23.04 -13.09 -2.76
C TYR A 12 22.09 -11.97 -2.33
N MET A 13 22.47 -10.71 -2.51
CA MET A 13 21.61 -9.56 -2.19
C MET A 13 20.33 -9.54 -3.03
N VAL A 14 20.41 -9.94 -4.30
CA VAL A 14 19.24 -10.06 -5.18
C VAL A 14 18.36 -11.26 -4.80
N PHE A 15 18.95 -12.35 -4.29
CA PHE A 15 18.20 -13.53 -3.86
C PHE A 15 17.53 -13.41 -2.49
N ARG A 16 17.96 -12.48 -1.62
CA ARG A 16 17.35 -12.27 -0.30
C ARG A 16 15.81 -12.17 -0.31
N PRO A 17 15.15 -11.37 -1.18
CA PRO A 17 13.69 -11.30 -1.21
C PRO A 17 13.00 -12.59 -1.69
N LEU A 18 13.72 -13.53 -2.31
CA LEU A 18 13.17 -14.79 -2.81
C LEU A 18 13.08 -15.88 -1.74
N ILE A 19 13.82 -15.73 -0.63
CA ILE A 19 13.83 -16.69 0.48
C ILE A 19 12.42 -16.97 1.04
N PRO A 20 11.61 -15.97 1.44
CA PRO A 20 10.28 -16.23 2.02
C PRO A 20 9.29 -16.86 1.02
N LEU A 21 9.47 -16.60 -0.28
CA LEU A 21 8.68 -17.24 -1.33
C LEU A 21 9.03 -18.73 -1.47
N MET A 22 10.32 -19.06 -1.36
CA MET A 22 10.77 -20.44 -1.38
C MET A 22 10.25 -21.22 -0.16
N GLU A 23 10.38 -20.64 1.03
CA GLU A 23 9.85 -21.26 2.25
C GLU A 23 8.33 -21.51 2.16
N TYR A 24 7.60 -20.55 1.58
CA TYR A 24 6.17 -20.72 1.32
C TYR A 24 5.86 -21.85 0.35
N ALA A 25 6.64 -22.01 -0.72
CA ALA A 25 6.42 -23.07 -1.71
C ALA A 25 6.75 -24.46 -1.17
N VAL A 26 7.84 -24.60 -0.42
CA VAL A 26 8.26 -25.91 0.14
C VAL A 26 7.33 -26.34 1.27
N ASN A 27 6.92 -25.42 2.14
CA ASN A 27 6.08 -25.71 3.30
C ASN A 27 4.61 -25.32 3.08
N TYR A 28 4.14 -25.32 1.83
CA TYR A 28 2.82 -24.81 1.46
C TYR A 28 1.69 -25.46 2.26
N ASP A 29 1.69 -26.79 2.38
CA ASP A 29 0.65 -27.53 3.10
C ASP A 29 0.64 -27.12 4.58
N TYR A 30 1.79 -27.15 5.24
CA TYR A 30 1.92 -26.75 6.63
C TYR A 30 1.47 -25.30 6.88
N ILE A 31 1.87 -24.38 6.00
CA ILE A 31 1.52 -22.96 6.12
C ILE A 31 0.02 -22.76 5.92
N SER A 32 -0.57 -23.42 4.92
CA SER A 32 -2.01 -23.28 4.63
C SER A 32 -2.90 -23.90 5.71
N THR A 33 -2.51 -25.03 6.30
CA THR A 33 -3.33 -25.75 7.27
C THR A 33 -3.15 -25.29 8.72
N THR A 34 -1.94 -24.84 9.08
CA THR A 34 -1.54 -24.61 10.47
C THR A 34 -1.26 -23.14 10.77
N LEU A 35 -0.55 -22.44 9.88
CA LEU A 35 -0.13 -21.04 10.11
C LEU A 35 -1.10 -20.00 9.54
N CYS A 36 -2.03 -20.40 8.68
CA CYS A 36 -3.03 -19.52 8.09
C CYS A 36 -4.05 -19.04 9.14
N ILE A 37 -4.06 -17.73 9.43
CA ILE A 37 -5.02 -17.11 10.35
C ILE A 37 -6.46 -17.07 9.80
N ASN A 38 -6.64 -17.09 8.48
CA ASN A 38 -7.94 -16.99 7.82
C ASN A 38 -8.58 -18.37 7.53
N LYS A 39 -8.17 -19.42 8.25
CA LYS A 39 -8.69 -20.78 8.05
C LYS A 39 -10.21 -20.91 8.26
N SER A 40 -10.79 -20.04 9.09
CA SER A 40 -12.23 -19.99 9.35
C SER A 40 -13.06 -19.30 8.26
N LYS A 41 -12.42 -18.70 7.26
CA LYS A 41 -13.07 -17.97 6.16
C LYS A 41 -12.67 -18.56 4.81
N PRO A 42 -13.19 -19.75 4.45
CA PRO A 42 -12.82 -20.44 3.22
C PRO A 42 -13.18 -19.65 1.96
N GLU A 43 -14.18 -18.76 2.01
CA GLU A 43 -14.59 -17.89 0.91
C GLU A 43 -13.49 -16.93 0.44
N LEU A 44 -12.49 -16.66 1.28
CA LEU A 44 -11.36 -15.77 0.95
C LEU A 44 -10.26 -16.45 0.13
N HIS A 45 -10.30 -17.78 -0.01
CA HIS A 45 -9.28 -18.56 -0.71
C HIS A 45 -7.84 -18.16 -0.33
N CYS A 46 -7.62 -17.90 0.97
CA CYS A 46 -6.38 -17.29 1.45
C CYS A 46 -5.15 -18.21 1.29
N ASN A 47 -5.30 -19.51 1.55
CA ASN A 47 -4.25 -20.52 1.31
C ASN A 47 -2.88 -20.15 1.91
N GLY A 48 -2.85 -19.59 3.11
CA GLY A 48 -1.61 -19.20 3.78
C GLY A 48 -0.96 -17.90 3.28
N LYS A 49 -1.56 -17.19 2.30
CA LYS A 49 -1.04 -15.91 1.79
C LYS A 49 -0.92 -14.83 2.88
N CYS A 50 -1.77 -14.87 3.91
CA CYS A 50 -1.70 -13.97 5.06
C CYS A 50 -0.40 -14.12 5.87
N TYR A 51 0.11 -15.34 6.00
CA TYR A 51 1.38 -15.62 6.65
C TYR A 51 2.54 -15.12 5.78
N LEU A 52 2.52 -15.45 4.48
CA LEU A 52 3.52 -14.99 3.52
C LEU A 52 3.64 -13.46 3.48
N SER A 53 2.51 -12.74 3.44
CA SER A 53 2.51 -11.27 3.47
C SER A 53 3.17 -10.69 4.73
N LYS A 54 3.05 -11.38 5.87
CA LYS A 54 3.66 -10.96 7.13
C LYS A 54 5.17 -11.18 7.12
N GLU A 55 5.65 -12.28 6.57
CA GLU A 55 7.11 -12.50 6.43
C GLU A 55 7.73 -11.54 5.44
N LEU A 56 7.05 -11.24 4.32
CA LEU A 56 7.51 -10.25 3.35
C LEU A 56 7.61 -8.84 3.96
N ALA A 57 6.68 -8.46 4.82
CA ALA A 57 6.74 -7.17 5.52
C ALA A 57 7.96 -7.07 6.44
N LYS A 58 8.28 -8.12 7.20
CA LYS A 58 9.45 -8.14 8.10
C LYS A 58 10.78 -8.01 7.35
N THR A 59 10.90 -8.58 6.15
CA THR A 59 12.09 -8.42 5.31
C THR A 59 12.26 -6.99 4.76
N ASN A 60 11.17 -6.22 4.65
CA ASN A 60 11.24 -4.82 4.24
C ASN A 60 11.49 -3.89 5.45
N ASP A 61 11.03 -4.27 6.65
CA ASP A 61 11.19 -3.48 7.86
C ASP A 61 12.60 -3.56 8.48
N SER A 62 13.51 -4.41 7.97
CA SER A 62 14.88 -4.53 8.49
C SER A 62 15.78 -3.30 8.26
N ASP A 63 15.30 -2.31 7.51
CA ASP A 63 15.92 -0.98 7.43
C ASP A 63 15.52 -0.06 8.61
N SER A 64 14.65 -0.52 9.51
CA SER A 64 14.34 0.17 10.76
C SER A 64 15.20 -0.36 11.91
N SER A 65 16.15 0.48 12.32
CA SER A 65 16.92 0.40 13.57
C SER A 65 16.06 -0.07 14.77
N PRO A 66 16.61 -0.81 15.76
CA PRO A 66 15.85 -1.33 16.91
C PRO A 66 15.34 -0.26 17.89
N LEU A 67 15.49 1.03 17.59
CA LEU A 67 14.86 2.12 18.32
C LEU A 67 13.59 2.53 17.56
N ASN A 68 12.44 1.93 17.91
CA ASN A 68 11.08 2.52 17.86
C ASN A 68 10.01 1.41 17.91
N LYS A 69 10.04 0.59 18.97
CA LYS A 69 8.81 -0.07 19.44
C LYS A 69 8.02 0.90 20.30
N THR A 70 7.35 1.86 19.67
CA THR A 70 6.22 2.56 20.29
C THR A 70 5.01 2.29 19.43
N LYS A 71 4.13 1.43 19.94
CA LYS A 71 2.77 1.24 19.45
C LYS A 71 2.06 2.60 19.51
N ASN A 72 1.95 3.29 18.38
CA ASN A 72 1.02 4.40 18.22
C ASN A 72 0.10 4.13 17.04
N SER A 73 -1.17 4.01 17.40
CA SER A 73 -2.38 4.05 16.59
C SER A 73 -2.33 5.08 15.47
N GLY A 74 -2.89 4.72 14.31
CA GLY A 74 -3.35 5.66 13.30
C GLY A 74 -2.28 6.07 12.28
N GLN A 75 -2.30 5.41 11.12
CA GLN A 75 -1.77 5.99 9.90
C GLN A 75 -2.61 7.24 9.59
N LYS A 76 -2.19 8.40 10.11
CA LYS A 76 -2.68 9.69 9.62
C LYS A 76 -2.11 9.84 8.21
N VAL A 77 -2.87 9.37 7.23
CA VAL A 77 -2.79 9.91 5.87
C VAL A 77 -3.05 11.40 6.04
N LEU A 78 -2.00 12.20 5.87
CA LEU A 78 -2.14 13.64 5.81
C LEU A 78 -2.83 13.93 4.48
N ASP A 79 -4.15 14.05 4.54
CA ASP A 79 -4.98 14.45 3.41
C ASP A 79 -4.68 15.93 3.14
N ILE A 80 -3.65 16.19 2.33
CA ILE A 80 -3.38 17.51 1.81
C ILE A 80 -4.38 17.74 0.69
N CYS A 81 -5.58 18.19 1.06
CA CYS A 81 -6.50 18.80 0.12
C CYS A 81 -6.02 20.22 -0.15
N THR A 82 -5.07 20.38 -1.08
CA THR A 82 -4.75 21.69 -1.64
C THR A 82 -5.88 22.11 -2.57
N LEU A 83 -6.70 23.04 -2.09
CA LEU A 83 -7.63 23.77 -2.94
C LEU A 83 -6.78 24.76 -3.75
N PRO A 84 -6.74 24.69 -5.10
CA PRO A 84 -5.94 25.62 -5.86
C PRO A 84 -6.54 27.01 -5.72
N GLU A 85 -5.77 27.90 -5.09
CA GLU A 85 -6.03 29.32 -5.05
C GLU A 85 -5.90 29.86 -6.49
N ILE A 86 -7.03 30.25 -7.07
CA ILE A 86 -7.07 30.78 -8.43
C ILE A 86 -6.49 32.20 -8.39
N THR A 87 -5.19 32.33 -8.66
CA THR A 87 -4.56 33.62 -8.90
C THR A 87 -4.51 33.90 -10.40
N GLY A 88 -4.99 35.10 -10.75
CA GLY A 88 -5.33 35.51 -12.11
C GLY A 88 -4.12 35.74 -13.03
N ILE A 89 -4.26 35.19 -14.23
CA ILE A 89 -3.87 35.68 -15.57
C ILE A 89 -2.52 36.42 -15.73
N ASN A 90 -1.63 35.89 -16.57
CA ASN A 90 -1.34 36.39 -17.93
C ASN A 90 0.06 35.97 -18.44
N LYS A 91 0.03 35.43 -19.67
CA LYS A 91 1.03 35.52 -20.76
C LYS A 91 2.04 34.37 -20.96
N ALA A 92 1.90 33.77 -22.17
CA ALA A 92 2.88 33.23 -23.13
C ALA A 92 3.96 32.26 -22.60
N GLU A 93 4.20 31.05 -23.10
CA GLU A 93 4.03 30.46 -24.44
C GLU A 93 4.08 28.91 -24.35
N SER A 94 3.39 28.26 -25.30
CA SER A 94 3.45 26.85 -25.71
C SER A 94 3.84 25.76 -24.69
N PHE A 95 2.84 25.03 -24.17
CA PHE A 95 3.02 23.61 -23.84
C PHE A 95 2.05 22.75 -24.63
N LEU A 96 2.59 21.62 -25.08
CA LEU A 96 2.05 20.64 -26.02
C LEU A 96 0.59 20.29 -25.72
N SER A 97 -0.24 20.31 -26.75
CA SER A 97 -1.65 19.90 -26.69
C SER A 97 -1.76 18.47 -26.20
N VAL A 98 -2.33 18.28 -25.01
CA VAL A 98 -2.94 17.00 -24.63
C VAL A 98 -4.43 17.20 -24.66
N HIS A 99 -5.04 16.78 -25.75
CA HIS A 99 -6.47 16.85 -25.98
C HIS A 99 -7.17 15.81 -25.09
N PHE A 100 -7.53 16.20 -23.87
CA PHE A 100 -8.45 15.42 -23.06
C PHE A 100 -9.88 15.86 -23.36
N ASN A 101 -10.51 15.18 -24.32
CA ASN A 101 -11.97 15.24 -24.45
C ASN A 101 -12.60 14.45 -23.31
N PHE A 102 -12.92 15.13 -22.22
CA PHE A 102 -13.95 14.65 -21.31
C PHE A 102 -15.15 15.58 -21.42
N LEU A 103 -16.14 15.15 -22.21
CA LEU A 103 -17.48 15.72 -22.17
C LEU A 103 -18.22 15.06 -21.01
N TYR A 104 -18.24 15.71 -19.85
CA TYR A 104 -19.25 15.43 -18.85
C TYR A 104 -20.01 16.71 -18.53
N GLU A 105 -21.31 16.65 -18.73
CA GLU A 105 -22.27 17.70 -18.44
C GLU A 105 -22.53 17.70 -16.93
N THR A 106 -22.15 18.77 -16.23
CA THR A 106 -22.35 18.89 -14.78
C THR A 106 -23.69 19.55 -14.47
N ALA A 107 -24.79 18.82 -14.66
CA ALA A 107 -26.13 19.26 -14.25
C ALA A 107 -26.43 19.00 -12.76
N TYR A 108 -25.42 19.10 -11.88
CA TYR A 108 -25.60 18.86 -10.46
C TYR A 108 -25.65 20.20 -9.70
N SER A 109 -26.80 20.49 -9.09
CA SER A 109 -26.97 21.61 -8.18
C SER A 109 -27.21 21.08 -6.77
N PHE A 110 -26.19 21.14 -5.92
CA PHE A 110 -26.32 20.73 -4.52
C PHE A 110 -27.08 21.78 -3.72
N LEU A 111 -28.26 21.42 -3.22
CA LEU A 111 -29.03 22.23 -2.27
C LEU A 111 -28.68 21.77 -0.86
N PHE A 112 -27.83 22.54 -0.18
CA PHE A 112 -27.40 22.27 1.18
C PHE A 112 -28.56 22.50 2.17
N LEU A 113 -29.20 21.42 2.64
CA LEU A 113 -30.14 21.49 3.75
C LEU A 113 -29.41 21.32 5.08
N LYS A 114 -29.69 22.20 6.04
CA LYS A 114 -29.03 22.22 7.35
C LYS A 114 -29.42 21.00 8.19
N HIS A 115 -28.39 20.32 8.67
CA HIS A 115 -28.35 19.05 9.41
C HIS A 115 -29.28 18.96 10.64
N ILE A 116 -30.12 17.92 10.70
CA ILE A 116 -30.67 17.39 11.96
C ILE A 116 -30.43 15.87 11.99
N PHE A 117 -29.21 15.46 12.28
CA PHE A 117 -28.95 14.11 12.76
C PHE A 117 -28.52 14.20 14.22
N LYS A 118 -29.39 13.73 15.12
CA LYS A 118 -29.01 13.43 16.50
C LYS A 118 -28.95 11.90 16.64
N PRO A 119 -27.82 11.32 17.08
CA PRO A 119 -27.74 9.88 17.26
C PRO A 119 -28.66 9.41 18.40
N PRO A 120 -29.13 8.14 18.37
CA PRO A 120 -29.95 7.58 19.42
C PRO A 120 -29.17 7.45 20.72
N VAL A 121 -29.83 7.80 21.83
CA VAL A 121 -29.32 7.63 23.20
C VAL A 121 -29.87 6.30 23.71
N PHE A 122 -28.99 5.35 24.02
CA PHE A 122 -29.27 4.22 24.90
C PHE A 122 -28.13 4.13 25.91
#